data_AF-I3SU71-F1
#
_entry.id   AF-I3SU71-F1
#
_cell.length_a   1.000
_cell.length_b   1.000
_cell.length_c   1.000
_cell.angle_alpha   90.00
_cell.angle_beta   90.00
_cell.angle_gamma   90.00
#
_symmetry.space_group_name_H-M   'P 1'
#
loop_
_entity.id
_entity.type
_entity.pdbx_description
1 polymer ?
#
loop_
_entity_poly.entity_id
_entity_poly.type
_entity_poly.pdbx_seq_one_letter_code
_entity_poly.pdbx_strand_id
1 'polypeptide(L)'
;MWNRNQPYGKTDVETGSRPLYPMMLESPELRWSFIRKVYVIIALQLLATIAVGAVVVTVRPISTFFATTGAGLALYIVLIFVPFITLCPLYYYYQTHPINYLLLAVFTLSLSFVVGLSCAFTSEKVILEAVILTAVVVIALTLYTFWAASRGYDFNFLGPFLFGAILVLMVFGMIQIFFPLGKLSTMIYGCLAAIIFCGYILYDTDT
;
A
#
# COMPACT_ATOMS: atom_id res chain seq x y z
N MET A 1 40.75 25.23 50.41
CA MET A 1 39.66 25.97 49.74
C MET A 1 39.91 25.90 48.24
N TRP A 2 38.84 25.61 47.49
CA TRP A 2 38.66 25.48 46.02
C TRP A 2 39.56 26.39 45.14
N ASN A 3 39.85 26.14 43.86
CA ASN A 3 39.12 25.43 42.81
C ASN A 3 40.05 25.16 41.60
N ARG A 4 39.81 24.06 40.87
CA ARG A 4 40.30 23.83 39.49
C ARG A 4 39.70 24.90 38.56
N ASN A 5 40.38 25.23 37.46
CA ASN A 5 39.80 25.38 36.12
C ASN A 5 40.87 25.63 35.06
N GLN A 6 41.19 24.59 34.28
CA GLN A 6 41.76 24.73 32.93
C GLN A 6 40.63 25.12 31.96
N PRO A 7 40.87 26.02 31.00
CA PRO A 7 39.96 26.21 29.89
C PRO A 7 40.33 25.21 28.79
N TYR A 8 39.49 24.22 28.56
CA TYR A 8 39.52 23.46 27.31
C TYR A 8 38.11 23.39 26.78
N GLY A 9 37.81 24.29 25.84
CA GLY A 9 36.61 24.21 25.02
C GLY A 9 36.69 22.92 24.21
N LYS A 10 35.84 21.96 24.57
CA LYS A 10 35.53 20.84 23.67
C LYS A 10 34.45 21.32 22.73
N THR A 11 34.87 21.74 21.55
CA THR A 11 34.02 21.77 20.37
C THR A 11 33.64 20.33 20.09
N ASP A 12 32.37 19.99 20.30
CA ASP A 12 31.86 18.63 20.16
C ASP A 12 31.73 18.31 18.65
N VAL A 13 32.72 17.61 18.10
CA VAL A 13 32.84 17.32 16.66
C VAL A 13 31.83 16.24 16.22
N GLU A 14 31.10 15.63 17.16
CA GLU A 14 30.10 14.59 16.89
C GLU A 14 28.69 15.14 16.56
N THR A 15 28.46 16.46 16.57
CA THR A 15 27.17 17.04 16.11
C THR A 15 26.99 17.02 14.58
N GLY A 16 27.80 16.22 13.88
CA GLY A 16 27.81 16.09 12.43
C GLY A 16 27.41 14.68 11.98
N SER A 17 26.15 14.31 12.16
CA SER A 17 25.49 13.26 11.37
C SER A 17 23.99 13.39 11.53
N ARG A 18 23.27 13.68 10.45
CA ARG A 18 21.81 13.56 10.40
C ARG A 18 21.46 12.15 10.93
N PRO A 19 20.56 12.01 11.92
CA PRO A 19 20.18 10.68 12.39
C PRO A 19 19.54 9.92 11.23
N LEU A 20 20.11 8.76 10.89
CA LEU A 20 19.64 7.87 9.82
C LEU A 20 18.21 7.34 10.08
N TYR A 21 17.71 7.48 11.31
CA TYR A 21 16.33 7.18 11.71
C TYR A 21 15.78 8.28 12.63
N PRO A 22 15.20 9.36 12.09
CA PRO A 22 14.68 10.46 12.90
C PRO A 22 13.50 10.04 13.80
N MET A 23 12.80 8.94 13.48
CA MET A 23 11.61 8.49 14.21
C MET A 23 11.92 7.83 15.58
N MET A 24 13.17 7.41 15.82
CA MET A 24 13.57 6.76 17.09
C MET A 24 13.88 7.75 18.23
N LEU A 25 14.04 9.04 17.92
CA LEU A 25 14.28 10.11 18.91
C LEU A 25 13.01 10.92 19.22
N GLU A 26 11.88 10.63 18.57
CA GLU A 26 10.62 11.32 18.81
C GLU A 26 9.93 10.81 20.08
N SER A 27 9.31 11.73 20.82
CA SER A 27 8.48 11.38 21.97
C SER A 27 7.38 10.40 21.54
N PRO A 28 6.98 9.44 22.40
CA PRO A 28 5.92 8.49 22.06
C PRO A 28 4.64 9.15 21.51
N GLU A 29 4.31 10.35 22.02
CA GLU A 29 3.16 11.14 21.59
C GLU A 29 3.22 11.57 20.12
N LEU A 30 4.41 11.94 19.61
CA LEU A 30 4.61 12.31 18.20
C LEU A 30 4.48 11.08 17.28
N ARG A 31 5.03 9.93 17.69
CA ARG A 31 4.90 8.66 16.95
C ARG A 31 3.44 8.22 16.83
N TRP A 32 2.68 8.25 17.93
CA TRP A 32 1.25 7.94 17.91
C TRP A 32 0.43 8.93 17.06
N SER A 33 0.82 10.20 17.03
CA SER A 33 0.18 11.21 16.19
C SER A 33 0.44 10.97 14.69
N PHE A 34 1.67 10.59 14.33
CA PHE A 34 2.03 10.20 12.97
C PHE A 34 1.26 8.94 12.52
N ILE A 35 1.28 7.89 13.34
CA ILE A 35 0.56 6.63 13.06
C ILE A 35 -0.93 6.92 12.85
N ARG A 36 -1.58 7.66 13.76
CA ARG A 36 -3.00 8.03 13.61
C ARG A 36 -3.27 8.75 12.29
N LYS A 37 -2.40 9.68 11.89
CA LYS A 37 -2.53 10.42 10.63
C LYS A 37 -2.47 9.48 9.42
N VAL A 38 -1.54 8.53 9.40
CA VAL A 38 -1.39 7.54 8.32
C VAL A 38 -2.63 6.64 8.24
N TYR A 39 -3.09 6.08 9.35
CA TYR A 39 -4.27 5.22 9.37
C TYR A 39 -5.55 5.95 8.94
N VAL A 40 -5.72 7.21 9.32
CA VAL A 40 -6.85 8.03 8.84
C VAL A 40 -6.78 8.25 7.33
N ILE A 41 -5.60 8.54 6.79
CA ILE A 41 -5.40 8.69 5.33
C ILE A 41 -5.76 7.39 4.62
N ILE A 42 -5.25 6.25 5.08
CA ILE A 42 -5.54 4.94 4.48
C ILE A 42 -7.04 4.61 4.54
N ALA A 43 -7.68 4.85 5.69
CA ALA A 43 -9.13 4.64 5.84
C ALA A 43 -9.94 5.49 4.85
N LEU A 44 -9.58 6.77 4.67
CA LEU A 44 -10.22 7.63 3.68
C LEU A 44 -9.97 7.15 2.25
N GLN A 45 -8.78 6.66 1.93
CA GLN A 45 -8.49 6.11 0.60
C GLN A 45 -9.30 4.83 0.31
N LEU A 46 -9.46 3.95 1.30
CA LEU A 46 -10.31 2.76 1.18
C LEU A 46 -11.78 3.13 1.01
N LEU A 47 -12.29 4.10 1.78
CA LEU A 47 -13.65 4.60 1.63
C LEU A 47 -13.88 5.24 0.26
N ALA A 48 -12.94 6.06 -0.22
CA ALA A 48 -13.00 6.62 -1.57
C ALA A 48 -13.02 5.51 -2.63
N THR A 49 -12.23 4.45 -2.43
CA THR A 49 -12.20 3.29 -3.33
C THR A 49 -13.55 2.56 -3.38
N ILE A 50 -14.17 2.33 -2.22
CA ILE A 50 -15.50 1.74 -2.12
C ILE A 50 -16.55 2.64 -2.78
N ALA A 51 -16.49 3.95 -2.54
CA ALA A 51 -17.45 4.91 -3.10
C ALA A 51 -17.37 4.97 -4.63
N VAL A 52 -16.16 5.10 -5.19
CA VAL A 52 -15.97 5.09 -6.66
C VAL A 52 -16.36 3.74 -7.24
N GLY A 53 -15.96 2.64 -6.60
CA GLY A 53 -16.33 1.29 -7.03
C GLY A 53 -17.84 1.08 -7.07
N ALA A 54 -18.56 1.53 -6.04
CA ALA A 54 -20.02 1.46 -5.99
C ALA A 54 -20.67 2.28 -7.12
N VAL A 55 -20.17 3.48 -7.41
CA VAL A 55 -20.65 4.29 -8.54
C VAL A 55 -20.42 3.57 -9.87
N VAL A 56 -19.22 3.02 -10.09
CA VAL A 56 -18.89 2.31 -11.34
C VAL A 56 -19.76 1.06 -11.55
N VAL A 57 -20.07 0.32 -10.48
CA VAL A 57 -20.91 -0.88 -10.54
C VAL A 57 -22.39 -0.52 -10.73
N THR A 58 -22.89 0.48 -10.02
CA THR A 58 -24.32 0.87 -10.08
C THR A 58 -24.68 1.59 -11.38
N VAL A 59 -23.79 2.44 -11.89
CA VAL A 59 -24.01 3.22 -13.12
C VAL A 59 -23.51 2.43 -14.33
N ARG A 60 -24.34 1.51 -14.82
CA ARG A 60 -24.06 0.64 -16.00
C ARG A 60 -23.52 1.37 -17.25
N PRO A 61 -23.93 2.61 -17.58
CA PRO A 61 -23.34 3.37 -18.68
C PRO A 61 -21.81 3.53 -18.58
N ILE A 62 -21.26 3.58 -17.36
CA ILE A 62 -19.82 3.70 -17.13
C ILE A 62 -19.12 2.43 -17.60
N SER A 63 -19.46 1.27 -17.03
CA SER A 63 -18.80 0.01 -17.40
C SER A 63 -19.01 -0.39 -18.86
N THR A 64 -20.19 -0.09 -19.43
CA THR A 64 -20.47 -0.32 -20.86
C THR A 64 -19.64 0.57 -21.77
N PHE A 65 -19.42 1.85 -21.43
CA PHE A 65 -18.52 2.73 -22.19
C PHE A 65 -17.10 2.17 -22.26
N PHE A 66 -16.57 1.70 -21.12
CA PHE A 66 -15.23 1.12 -21.03
C PHE A 66 -15.08 -0.21 -21.80
N ALA A 67 -16.14 -1.03 -21.85
CA ALA A 67 -16.11 -2.33 -22.54
C ALA A 67 -16.39 -2.26 -24.05
N THR A 68 -17.18 -1.28 -24.52
CA THR A 68 -17.70 -1.29 -25.89
C THR A 68 -17.05 -0.26 -26.82
N THR A 69 -16.44 0.79 -26.27
CA THR A 69 -15.83 1.86 -27.09
C THR A 69 -14.31 1.75 -27.11
N GLY A 70 -13.69 2.01 -28.26
CA GLY A 70 -12.22 2.03 -28.38
C GLY A 70 -11.58 3.10 -27.49
N ALA A 71 -12.24 4.25 -27.32
CA ALA A 71 -11.80 5.31 -26.41
C ALA A 71 -11.89 4.88 -24.94
N GLY A 72 -12.95 4.17 -24.54
CA GLY A 72 -13.08 3.60 -23.21
C GLY A 72 -12.00 2.57 -22.90
N LEU A 73 -11.73 1.65 -23.83
CA LEU A 73 -10.67 0.65 -23.67
C LEU A 73 -9.28 1.32 -23.56
N ALA A 74 -8.98 2.30 -24.41
CA ALA A 74 -7.74 3.07 -24.31
C ALA A 74 -7.60 3.79 -22.96
N LEU A 75 -8.68 4.40 -22.47
CA LEU A 75 -8.70 5.05 -21.15
C LEU A 75 -8.48 4.04 -20.02
N TYR A 76 -9.08 2.85 -20.11
CA TYR A 76 -8.86 1.78 -19.12
C TYR A 76 -7.40 1.34 -19.05
N ILE A 77 -6.75 1.14 -20.21
CA ILE A 77 -5.32 0.80 -20.28
C ILE A 77 -4.50 1.91 -19.61
N VAL A 78 -4.77 3.18 -19.93
CA VAL A 78 -4.08 4.31 -19.30
C VAL A 78 -4.28 4.28 -17.79
N LEU A 79 -5.51 4.07 -17.31
CA LEU A 79 -5.83 4.01 -15.87
C LEU A 79 -5.09 2.89 -15.13
N ILE A 80 -4.79 1.76 -15.78
CA ILE A 80 -3.97 0.68 -15.19
C ILE A 80 -2.52 1.16 -14.96
N PHE A 81 -1.96 1.96 -15.87
CA PHE A 81 -0.58 2.43 -15.76
C PHE A 81 -0.41 3.68 -14.88
N VAL A 82 -1.45 4.49 -14.72
CA VAL A 82 -1.42 5.73 -13.92
C VAL A 82 -0.91 5.50 -12.48
N PRO A 83 -1.38 4.49 -11.71
CA PRO A 83 -0.87 4.21 -10.38
C PRO A 83 0.66 4.02 -10.37
N PHE A 84 1.20 3.23 -11.29
CA PHE A 84 2.64 2.99 -11.41
C PHE A 84 3.42 4.26 -11.74
N ILE A 85 2.89 5.08 -12.65
CA ILE A 85 3.50 6.37 -13.01
C ILE A 85 3.47 7.33 -11.82
N THR A 86 2.38 7.35 -11.04
CA THR A 86 2.24 8.23 -9.88
C THR A 86 3.12 7.82 -8.70
N LEU A 87 3.56 6.56 -8.61
CA LEU A 87 4.52 6.12 -7.58
C LEU A 87 5.87 6.83 -7.70
N CYS A 88 6.35 7.10 -8.92
CA CYS A 88 7.64 7.78 -9.14
C CYS A 88 7.71 9.18 -8.52
N PRO A 89 6.80 10.14 -8.82
CA PRO A 89 6.79 11.43 -8.16
C PRO A 89 6.40 11.31 -6.69
N LEU A 90 5.55 10.36 -6.30
CA LEU A 90 5.19 10.17 -4.90
C LEU A 90 6.43 9.82 -4.05
N TYR A 91 7.33 8.99 -4.56
CA TYR A 91 8.59 8.66 -3.90
C TYR A 91 9.46 9.90 -3.63
N TYR A 92 9.48 10.88 -4.55
CA TYR A 92 10.27 12.10 -4.38
C TYR A 92 9.55 13.15 -3.51
N TYR A 93 8.23 13.28 -3.66
CA TYR A 93 7.43 14.33 -3.03
C TYR A 93 6.66 13.88 -1.78
N TYR A 94 6.91 12.69 -1.22
CA TYR A 94 6.13 12.15 -0.09
C TYR A 94 6.09 13.05 1.15
N GLN A 95 7.15 13.82 1.40
CA GLN A 95 7.23 14.78 2.52
C GLN A 95 6.77 16.20 2.15
N THR A 96 6.41 16.46 0.90
CA THR A 96 6.08 17.82 0.41
C THR A 96 4.58 18.06 0.44
N HIS A 97 4.10 18.88 1.38
CA HIS A 97 2.72 19.36 1.42
C HIS A 97 2.51 20.56 0.50
N PRO A 98 1.36 20.66 -0.21
CA PRO A 98 0.24 19.72 -0.27
C PRO A 98 0.36 18.65 -1.38
N ILE A 99 1.48 18.63 -2.11
CA ILE A 99 1.66 17.81 -3.32
C ILE A 99 1.51 16.31 -3.03
N ASN A 100 2.01 15.82 -1.89
CA ASN A 100 1.83 14.43 -1.48
C ASN A 100 0.36 13.99 -1.44
N TYR A 101 -0.55 14.82 -0.91
CA TYR A 101 -1.97 14.50 -0.85
C TYR A 101 -2.63 14.51 -2.22
N LEU A 102 -2.21 15.42 -3.11
CA LEU A 102 -2.69 15.43 -4.49
C LEU A 102 -2.26 14.15 -5.22
N LEU A 103 -1.00 13.76 -5.09
CA LEU A 103 -0.47 12.53 -5.69
C LEU A 103 -1.15 11.28 -5.13
N LEU A 104 -1.36 11.23 -3.81
CA LEU A 104 -2.14 10.16 -3.18
C LEU A 104 -3.57 10.13 -3.71
N ALA A 105 -4.25 11.26 -3.86
CA ALA A 105 -5.60 11.31 -4.40
C ALA A 105 -5.66 10.80 -5.84
N VAL A 106 -4.71 11.19 -6.71
CA VAL A 106 -4.63 10.68 -8.09
C VAL A 106 -4.37 9.18 -8.11
N PHE A 107 -3.45 8.69 -7.27
CA PHE A 107 -3.17 7.27 -7.11
C PHE A 107 -4.43 6.50 -6.67
N THR A 108 -5.09 6.95 -5.60
CA THR A 108 -6.29 6.30 -5.07
C THR A 108 -7.45 6.34 -6.08
N LEU A 109 -7.70 7.47 -6.73
CA LEU A 109 -8.80 7.59 -7.68
C LEU A 109 -8.57 6.69 -8.91
N SER A 110 -7.39 6.71 -9.49
CA SER A 110 -7.07 5.83 -10.63
C SER A 110 -7.19 4.36 -10.27
N LEU A 111 -6.62 3.93 -9.12
CA LEU A 111 -6.75 2.56 -8.64
C LEU A 111 -8.20 2.18 -8.35
N SER A 112 -8.99 3.10 -7.77
CA SER A 112 -10.41 2.85 -7.48
C SER A 112 -11.27 2.64 -8.71
N PHE A 113 -10.97 3.32 -9.82
CA PHE A 113 -11.63 3.05 -11.10
C PHE A 113 -11.25 1.67 -11.65
N VAL A 114 -9.99 1.26 -11.55
CA VAL A 114 -9.54 -0.07 -11.99
C VAL A 114 -10.21 -1.18 -11.17
N VAL A 115 -10.29 -1.01 -9.85
CA VAL A 115 -10.99 -1.93 -8.94
C VAL A 115 -12.50 -1.93 -9.24
N GLY A 116 -13.11 -0.75 -9.37
CA GLY A 116 -14.54 -0.61 -9.67
C GLY A 116 -14.95 -1.25 -10.99
N LEU A 117 -14.16 -1.09 -12.04
CA LEU A 117 -14.39 -1.75 -13.33
C LEU A 117 -14.24 -3.27 -13.22
N SER A 118 -13.24 -3.76 -12.49
CA SER A 118 -13.09 -5.20 -12.22
C SER A 118 -14.32 -5.76 -11.48
N CYS A 119 -14.83 -5.02 -10.50
CA CYS A 119 -16.07 -5.35 -9.80
C CYS A 119 -17.29 -5.32 -10.73
N ALA A 120 -17.38 -4.39 -11.68
CA ALA A 120 -18.51 -4.29 -12.60
C ALA A 120 -18.67 -5.53 -13.52
N PHE A 121 -17.59 -6.29 -13.75
CA PHE A 121 -17.59 -7.54 -14.52
C PHE A 121 -17.56 -8.81 -13.64
N THR A 122 -17.61 -8.65 -12.32
CA THR A 122 -17.59 -9.75 -11.36
C THR A 122 -18.96 -9.92 -10.70
N SER A 123 -19.31 -11.14 -10.29
CA SER A 123 -20.57 -11.40 -9.57
C SER A 123 -20.58 -10.70 -8.21
N GLU A 124 -21.69 -10.02 -7.88
CA GLU A 124 -21.90 -9.31 -6.61
C GLU A 124 -21.62 -10.20 -5.38
N LYS A 125 -22.02 -11.47 -5.44
CA LYS A 125 -21.77 -12.45 -4.36
C LYS A 125 -20.27 -12.68 -4.14
N VAL A 126 -19.52 -12.84 -5.23
CA VAL A 126 -18.07 -13.06 -5.19
C VAL A 126 -17.36 -11.82 -4.66
N ILE A 127 -17.83 -10.62 -5.04
CA ILE A 127 -17.28 -9.36 -4.54
C ILE A 127 -17.49 -9.25 -3.02
N LEU A 128 -18.69 -9.57 -2.53
CA LEU A 128 -18.98 -9.52 -1.10
C LEU A 128 -18.14 -10.54 -0.31
N GLU A 129 -18.02 -11.77 -0.81
CA GLU A 129 -17.17 -12.80 -0.22
C GLU A 129 -15.70 -12.35 -0.14
N ALA A 130 -15.16 -11.78 -1.22
CA ALA A 130 -13.79 -11.28 -1.27
C ALA A 130 -13.56 -10.14 -0.27
N VAL A 131 -14.47 -9.16 -0.19
CA VAL A 131 -14.35 -8.02 0.74
C VAL A 131 -14.38 -8.49 2.20
N ILE A 132 -15.30 -9.40 2.54
CA ILE A 132 -15.39 -9.94 3.90
C ILE A 132 -14.12 -10.71 4.25
N LEU A 133 -13.63 -11.58 3.35
CA LEU A 133 -12.41 -12.35 3.58
C LEU A 133 -11.20 -11.43 3.78
N THR A 134 -10.99 -10.45 2.90
CA THR A 134 -9.90 -9.49 3.01
C THR A 134 -9.99 -8.68 4.31
N ALA A 135 -11.18 -8.20 4.68
CA ALA A 135 -11.37 -7.45 5.92
C ALA A 135 -11.02 -8.29 7.17
N VAL A 136 -11.51 -9.54 7.23
CA VAL A 136 -11.21 -10.45 8.36
C VAL A 136 -9.72 -10.72 8.45
N VAL A 137 -9.07 -11.04 7.34
CA VAL A 137 -7.64 -11.38 7.32
C VAL A 137 -6.77 -10.17 7.66
N VAL A 138 -7.06 -8.99 7.10
CA VAL A 138 -6.34 -7.75 7.42
C VAL A 138 -6.46 -7.43 8.91
N ILE A 139 -7.69 -7.43 9.47
CA ILE A 139 -7.89 -7.14 10.90
C ILE A 139 -7.17 -8.17 11.78
N ALA A 140 -7.29 -9.45 11.47
CA ALA A 140 -6.63 -10.51 12.24
C ALA A 140 -5.11 -10.38 12.22
N LEU A 141 -4.52 -10.11 11.05
CA LEU A 141 -3.07 -9.93 10.92
C LEU A 141 -2.60 -8.65 11.60
N THR A 142 -3.31 -7.53 11.44
CA THR A 142 -2.97 -6.27 12.12
C THR A 142 -3.03 -6.40 13.65
N LEU A 143 -4.01 -7.11 14.19
CA LEU A 143 -4.05 -7.39 15.64
C LEU A 143 -2.90 -8.29 16.08
N TYR A 144 -2.59 -9.31 15.28
CA TYR A 144 -1.48 -10.22 15.54
C TYR A 144 -0.12 -9.50 15.50
N THR A 145 0.12 -8.62 14.53
CA THR A 145 1.38 -7.84 14.44
C THR A 145 1.54 -6.93 15.64
N PHE A 146 0.50 -6.20 16.05
CA PHE A 146 0.58 -5.36 17.25
C PHE A 146 0.88 -6.19 18.51
N TRP A 147 0.29 -7.38 18.62
CA TRP A 147 0.61 -8.29 19.71
C TRP A 147 2.06 -8.80 19.63
N ALA A 148 2.53 -9.19 18.45
CA ALA A 148 3.88 -9.70 18.24
C ALA A 148 4.96 -8.61 18.47
N ALA A 149 4.76 -7.40 17.95
CA ALA A 149 5.62 -6.25 18.17
C ALA A 149 5.72 -5.90 19.67
N SER A 150 4.60 -5.98 20.41
CA SER A 150 4.61 -5.76 21.87
C SER A 150 5.44 -6.80 22.64
N ARG A 151 5.72 -7.95 22.02
CA ARG A 151 6.51 -9.06 22.57
C ARG A 151 7.95 -9.09 22.03
N GLY A 152 8.32 -8.16 21.14
CA GLY A 152 9.67 -8.08 20.56
C GLY A 152 9.96 -9.12 19.47
N TYR A 153 8.95 -9.58 18.75
CA TYR A 153 9.17 -10.37 17.53
C TYR A 153 9.44 -9.41 16.37
N ASP A 154 10.52 -9.64 15.62
CA ASP A 154 10.89 -8.84 14.44
C ASP A 154 10.60 -9.62 13.15
N PHE A 155 9.89 -9.00 12.19
CA PHE A 155 9.58 -9.63 10.89
C PHE A 155 10.55 -9.25 9.75
N ASN A 156 11.70 -8.65 10.08
CA ASN A 156 12.68 -8.18 9.09
C ASN A 156 13.18 -9.27 8.12
N PHE A 157 13.22 -10.53 8.54
CA PHE A 157 13.62 -11.66 7.68
C PHE A 157 12.68 -11.88 6.48
N LEU A 158 11.46 -11.35 6.57
CA LEU A 158 10.41 -11.55 5.56
C LEU A 158 10.66 -10.70 4.32
N GLY A 159 11.36 -9.57 4.43
CA GLY A 159 11.61 -8.62 3.34
C GLY A 159 12.19 -9.24 2.06
N PRO A 160 13.36 -9.92 2.10
CA PRO A 160 13.94 -10.55 0.91
C PRO A 160 13.05 -11.65 0.28
N PHE A 161 12.34 -12.41 1.12
CA PHE A 161 11.41 -13.44 0.66
C PHE A 161 10.21 -12.83 -0.06
N LEU A 162 9.61 -11.78 0.50
CA LEU A 162 8.49 -11.06 -0.09
C LEU A 162 8.85 -10.35 -1.39
N PHE A 163 10.07 -9.81 -1.47
CA PHE A 163 10.57 -9.21 -2.71
C PHE A 163 10.69 -10.26 -3.82
N GLY A 164 11.31 -11.41 -3.53
CA GLY A 164 11.39 -12.53 -4.47
C GLY A 164 10.01 -13.04 -4.88
N ALA A 165 9.08 -13.16 -3.93
CA ALA A 165 7.72 -13.62 -4.18
C ALA A 165 6.92 -12.68 -5.10
N ILE A 166 7.04 -11.35 -4.92
CA ILE A 166 6.43 -10.38 -5.85
C ILE A 166 7.01 -10.48 -7.26
N LEU A 167 8.34 -10.63 -7.39
CA LEU A 167 8.95 -10.78 -8.71
C LEU A 167 8.42 -12.02 -9.44
N VAL A 168 8.27 -13.14 -8.73
CA VAL A 168 7.66 -14.36 -9.29
C VAL A 168 6.22 -14.11 -9.72
N LEU A 169 5.39 -13.48 -8.88
CA LEU A 169 4.00 -13.12 -9.25
C LEU A 169 3.93 -12.21 -10.47
N MET A 170 4.83 -11.24 -10.59
CA MET A 170 4.87 -10.30 -11.70
C MET A 170 5.26 -11.01 -13.00
N VAL A 171 6.36 -11.77 -13.00
CA VAL A 171 6.82 -12.51 -14.18
C VAL A 171 5.77 -13.55 -14.60
N PHE A 172 5.20 -14.29 -13.65
CA PHE A 172 4.17 -15.28 -13.94
C PHE A 172 2.89 -14.63 -14.48
N GLY A 173 2.48 -13.47 -13.93
CA GLY A 173 1.39 -12.67 -14.48
C GLY A 173 1.64 -12.23 -15.91
N MET A 174 2.86 -11.77 -16.23
CA MET A 174 3.25 -11.42 -17.60
C MET A 174 3.20 -12.63 -18.55
N ILE A 175 3.63 -13.81 -18.11
CA ILE A 175 3.54 -15.05 -18.90
C ILE A 175 2.08 -15.38 -19.20
N GLN A 176 1.17 -15.25 -18.22
CA GLN A 176 -0.26 -15.54 -18.41
C GLN A 176 -0.95 -14.63 -19.44
N ILE A 177 -0.45 -13.41 -19.67
CA ILE A 177 -0.96 -12.51 -20.72
C ILE A 177 -0.77 -13.14 -22.11
N PHE A 178 0.38 -13.78 -22.35
CA PHE A 178 0.69 -14.42 -23.64
C PHE A 178 0.23 -15.88 -23.70
N PHE A 179 0.20 -16.57 -22.56
CA PHE A 179 -0.13 -17.99 -22.44
C PHE A 179 -1.19 -18.23 -21.33
N PRO A 180 -2.49 -18.04 -21.60
CA PRO A 180 -3.53 -18.22 -20.60
C PRO A 180 -3.73 -19.70 -20.24
N LEU A 181 -3.32 -20.09 -19.03
CA LEU A 181 -3.35 -21.47 -18.52
C LEU A 181 -4.72 -21.90 -17.93
N GLY A 182 -5.78 -21.13 -18.18
CA GLY A 182 -7.15 -21.43 -17.74
C GLY A 182 -7.45 -21.10 -16.26
N LYS A 183 -8.69 -21.40 -15.85
CA LYS A 183 -9.27 -20.95 -14.55
C LYS A 183 -8.54 -21.48 -13.32
N LEU A 184 -8.02 -22.72 -13.37
CA LEU A 184 -7.27 -23.30 -12.25
C LEU A 184 -6.00 -22.50 -11.96
N SER A 185 -5.29 -22.08 -13.03
CA SER A 185 -4.07 -21.28 -12.88
C SER A 185 -4.36 -19.89 -12.31
N THR A 186 -5.42 -19.24 -12.74
CA THR A 186 -5.86 -17.95 -12.18
C THR A 186 -6.27 -18.07 -10.71
N MET A 187 -6.91 -19.17 -10.31
CA MET A 187 -7.27 -19.43 -8.92
C MET A 187 -6.02 -19.61 -8.04
N ILE A 188 -5.06 -20.43 -8.47
CA ILE A 188 -3.78 -20.62 -7.76
C ILE A 188 -3.03 -19.29 -7.66
N TYR A 189 -2.98 -18.52 -8.75
CA TYR A 189 -2.38 -17.20 -8.78
C TYR A 189 -3.00 -16.26 -7.73
N GLY A 190 -4.33 -16.18 -7.69
CA GLY A 190 -5.05 -15.36 -6.71
C GLY A 190 -4.77 -15.77 -5.27
N CYS A 191 -4.75 -17.08 -4.96
CA CYS A 191 -4.40 -17.57 -3.62
C CYS A 191 -2.96 -17.22 -3.22
N LEU A 192 -1.99 -17.44 -4.10
CA LEU A 192 -0.59 -17.10 -3.82
C LEU A 192 -0.41 -15.60 -3.64
N ALA A 193 -1.04 -14.79 -4.50
CA ALA A 193 -1.05 -13.34 -4.36
C ALA A 193 -1.61 -12.90 -3.01
N ALA A 194 -2.76 -13.45 -2.60
CA ALA A 194 -3.37 -13.14 -1.31
C ALA A 194 -2.43 -13.46 -0.14
N ILE A 195 -1.80 -14.64 -0.12
CA ILE A 195 -0.84 -15.03 0.93
C ILE A 195 0.37 -14.09 0.96
N ILE A 196 0.90 -13.72 -0.21
CA ILE A 196 2.06 -12.82 -0.32
C ILE A 196 1.70 -11.43 0.20
N PHE A 197 0.55 -10.87 -0.18
CA PHE A 197 0.08 -9.58 0.34
C PHE A 197 -0.24 -9.62 1.85
N CYS A 198 -0.69 -10.77 2.38
CA CYS A 198 -0.78 -10.97 3.83
C CYS A 198 0.59 -10.85 4.51
N GLY A 199 1.64 -11.40 3.89
CA GLY A 199 3.01 -11.22 4.34
C GLY A 199 3.48 -9.76 4.31
N TYR A 200 3.11 -8.99 3.28
CA TYR A 200 3.38 -7.54 3.23
C TYR A 200 2.67 -6.78 4.34
N ILE A 201 1.41 -7.11 4.66
CA ILE A 201 0.71 -6.50 5.80
C ILE A 201 1.49 -6.74 7.11
N LEU A 202 1.99 -7.96 7.33
CA LEU A 202 2.82 -8.26 8.50
C LEU A 202 4.09 -7.41 8.54
N TYR A 203 4.82 -7.38 7.42
CA TYR A 203 6.10 -6.66 7.29
C TYR A 203 5.93 -5.13 7.44
N ASP A 204 4.94 -4.54 6.76
CA ASP A 204 4.69 -3.10 6.72
C ASP A 204 4.05 -2.58 8.02
N THR A 205 3.38 -3.44 8.79
CA THR A 205 2.78 -3.03 10.08
C THR A 205 3.78 -3.14 11.24
N ASP A 206 4.79 -4.01 11.12
CA ASP A 206 5.83 -4.20 12.13
C ASP A 206 6.95 -3.14 12.06
N THR A 207 7.26 -2.67 10.85
CA THR A 207 8.36 -1.73 10.57
C THR A 207 7.96 -0.27 10.80
#